data_AF-A0A522XIE0-F1
#
_entry.id   AF-A0A522XIE0-F1
#
_cell.length_a   1.000
_cell.length_b   1.000
_cell.length_c   1.000
_cell.angle_alpha   90.00
_cell.angle_beta   90.00
_cell.angle_gamma   90.00
#
_symmetry.space_group_name_H-M   'P 1'
#
loop_
_entity.id
_entity.type
_entity.pdbx_description
1 polymer ?
#
loop_
_entity_poly.entity_id
_entity_poly.type
_entity_poly.pdbx_seq_one_letter_code
_entity_poly.pdbx_strand_id
1 'polypeptide(L)'
;MTTTSPPPMTMPDIERRIRQAIAPSQLRQWLTLNPTRAYRDIILDWLGIGLGLAIAAQFQTLWSYAIAILIIGNRQYALFILAHDAIHGALHPNRRLNDSLARWLVYGPMFMALEDARHNHLQHHRHMGTPADPDRYLHTFEGKNSPLAFLLYCSGLATFGKTVLKVTPFGRMNMRGMNMRGMNMRGMSNSTPKTGS
;
A
#
# COMPACT_ATOMS: atom_id res chain seq x y z
N MET A 1 32.18 34.09 20.36
CA MET A 1 32.21 32.60 20.36
C MET A 1 31.70 32.13 19.01
N THR A 2 32.59 31.69 18.13
CA THR A 2 32.25 31.14 16.81
C THR A 2 31.80 29.69 16.98
N THR A 3 30.52 29.40 16.77
CA THR A 3 29.99 28.04 16.75
C THR A 3 30.38 27.39 15.42
N THR A 4 31.41 26.55 15.44
CA THR A 4 31.79 25.75 14.28
C THR A 4 30.75 24.64 14.10
N SER A 5 30.05 24.63 12.96
CA SER A 5 29.14 23.53 12.62
C SER A 5 29.94 22.23 12.53
N PRO A 6 29.41 21.09 13.04
CA PRO A 6 30.06 19.81 12.84
C PRO A 6 30.22 19.50 11.34
N PRO A 7 31.27 18.75 10.95
CA PRO A 7 31.49 18.38 9.57
C PRO A 7 30.32 17.54 9.01
N PRO A 8 30.03 17.63 7.71
CA PRO A 8 28.97 16.85 7.08
C PRO A 8 29.27 15.34 7.22
N MET A 9 28.28 14.57 7.69
CA MET A 9 28.40 13.11 7.80
C MET A 9 28.45 12.47 6.41
N THR A 10 29.30 11.46 6.24
CA THR A 10 29.34 10.64 5.03
C THR A 10 28.21 9.59 5.04
N MET A 11 27.83 9.05 3.87
CA MET A 11 26.82 7.97 3.80
C MET A 11 27.20 6.73 4.65
N PRO A 12 28.46 6.24 4.62
CA PRO A 12 28.88 5.17 5.53
C PRO A 12 28.71 5.51 7.02
N ASP A 13 28.95 6.77 7.41
CA ASP A 13 28.74 7.21 8.79
C ASP A 13 27.26 7.20 9.18
N ILE A 14 26.39 7.63 8.27
CA ILE A 14 24.94 7.60 8.44
C ILE A 14 24.45 6.15 8.58
N GLU A 15 24.87 5.25 7.67
CA GLU A 15 24.49 3.83 7.72
C GLU A 15 24.92 3.16 9.03
N ARG A 16 26.17 3.40 9.46
CA ARG A 16 26.69 2.88 10.73
C ARG A 16 25.86 3.39 11.90
N ARG A 17 25.54 4.69 11.93
CA ARG A 17 24.70 5.29 12.97
C ARG A 17 23.30 4.70 12.99
N ILE A 18 22.66 4.52 11.84
CA ILE A 18 21.33 3.89 11.74
C ILE A 18 21.36 2.47 12.29
N ARG A 19 22.36 1.66 11.91
CA ARG A 19 22.50 0.27 12.38
C ARG A 19 22.75 0.18 13.88
N GLN A 20 23.39 1.19 14.46
CA GLN A 20 23.69 1.27 15.90
C GLN A 20 22.63 2.04 16.70
N ALA A 21 21.65 2.65 16.04
CA ALA A 21 20.66 3.50 16.70
C ALA A 21 19.72 2.70 17.64
N ILE A 22 19.62 1.38 17.45
CA ILE A 22 18.73 0.50 18.20
C ILE A 22 19.55 -0.66 18.76
N ALA A 23 19.38 -0.95 20.05
CA ALA A 23 20.02 -2.10 20.68
C ALA A 23 19.56 -3.42 20.02
N PRO A 24 20.46 -4.40 19.78
CA PRO A 24 20.09 -5.66 19.13
C PRO A 24 18.97 -6.44 19.82
N SER A 25 18.88 -6.38 21.16
CA SER A 25 17.79 -6.99 21.93
C SER A 25 16.43 -6.36 21.65
N GLN A 26 16.39 -5.02 21.57
CA GLN A 26 15.19 -4.26 21.23
C GLN A 26 14.74 -4.53 19.80
N LEU A 27 15.69 -4.59 18.85
CA LEU A 27 15.37 -4.96 17.47
C LEU A 27 14.77 -6.38 17.40
N ARG A 28 15.37 -7.35 18.10
CA ARG A 28 14.82 -8.72 18.16
C ARG A 28 13.40 -8.74 18.72
N GLN A 29 13.14 -8.00 19.79
CA GLN A 29 11.80 -7.89 20.37
C GLN A 29 10.77 -7.33 19.37
N TRP A 30 11.16 -6.36 18.54
CA TRP A 30 10.26 -5.79 17.53
C TRP A 30 10.02 -6.73 16.35
N LEU A 31 10.99 -7.60 16.05
CA LEU A 31 10.86 -8.60 14.99
C LEU A 31 10.11 -9.86 15.46
N THR A 32 9.96 -10.08 16.77
CA THR A 32 9.16 -11.22 17.27
C THR A 32 7.67 -10.97 17.08
N LEU A 33 7.04 -11.81 16.27
CA LEU A 33 5.59 -11.75 16.04
C LEU A 33 4.82 -12.16 17.30
N ASN A 34 3.77 -11.40 17.62
CA ASN A 34 2.84 -11.71 18.70
C ASN A 34 1.40 -11.78 18.15
N PRO A 35 0.92 -12.98 17.76
CA PRO A 35 -0.38 -13.14 17.13
C PRO A 35 -1.55 -12.75 18.04
N THR A 36 -1.39 -12.83 19.37
CA THR A 36 -2.41 -12.42 20.33
C THR A 36 -2.77 -10.94 20.18
N ARG A 37 -1.79 -10.08 19.85
CA ARG A 37 -2.06 -8.66 19.57
C ARG A 37 -2.90 -8.50 18.31
N ALA A 38 -2.51 -9.19 17.23
CA ALA A 38 -3.27 -9.18 15.98
C ALA A 38 -4.72 -9.65 16.19
N TYR A 39 -4.94 -10.74 16.92
CA TYR A 39 -6.30 -11.21 17.24
C TYR A 39 -7.10 -10.21 18.03
N ARG A 40 -6.51 -9.64 19.09
CA ARG A 40 -7.17 -8.62 19.91
C ARG A 40 -7.57 -7.42 19.06
N ASP A 41 -6.66 -6.92 18.22
CA ASP A 41 -6.89 -5.71 17.44
C ASP A 41 -7.97 -5.96 16.36
N ILE A 42 -7.93 -7.11 15.67
CA ILE A 42 -9.00 -7.54 14.75
C ILE A 42 -10.36 -7.59 15.47
N ILE A 43 -10.42 -8.21 16.65
CA ILE A 43 -11.67 -8.33 17.43
C ILE A 43 -12.19 -6.94 17.82
N LEU A 44 -11.33 -6.07 18.34
CA LEU A 44 -11.72 -4.71 18.74
C LEU A 44 -12.20 -3.88 17.55
N ASP A 45 -11.59 -4.04 16.38
CA ASP A 45 -12.01 -3.34 15.17
C ASP A 45 -13.39 -3.80 14.71
N TRP A 46 -13.65 -5.11 14.67
CA TRP A 46 -14.97 -5.66 14.32
C TRP A 46 -16.05 -5.31 15.34
N LEU A 47 -15.73 -5.34 16.63
CA LEU A 47 -16.67 -4.89 17.67
C LEU A 47 -17.00 -3.40 17.51
N GLY A 48 -16.00 -2.56 17.20
CA GLY A 48 -16.22 -1.14 16.94
C GLY A 48 -17.08 -0.90 15.69
N ILE A 49 -16.85 -1.65 14.61
CA ILE A 49 -17.69 -1.61 13.40
C ILE A 49 -19.13 -2.01 13.75
N GLY A 50 -19.31 -3.13 14.46
CA GLY A 50 -20.62 -3.60 14.91
C GLY A 50 -21.34 -2.58 15.78
N LEU A 51 -20.63 -1.91 16.70
CA LEU A 51 -21.17 -0.84 17.53
C LEU A 51 -21.62 0.36 16.70
N GLY A 52 -20.81 0.80 15.73
CA GLY A 52 -21.19 1.90 14.83
C GLY A 52 -22.46 1.56 14.04
N LEU A 53 -22.56 0.33 13.52
CA LEU A 53 -23.75 -0.14 12.82
C LEU A 53 -24.98 -0.20 13.75
N ALA A 54 -24.82 -0.68 14.97
CA ALA A 54 -25.89 -0.76 15.96
C ALA A 54 -26.42 0.64 16.33
N ILE A 55 -25.53 1.62 16.52
CA ILE A 55 -25.90 3.02 16.78
C ILE A 55 -26.71 3.59 15.62
N ALA A 56 -26.24 3.42 14.38
CA ALA A 56 -26.96 3.88 13.20
C ALA A 56 -28.35 3.23 13.08
N ALA A 57 -28.44 1.92 13.30
CA ALA A 57 -29.69 1.17 13.17
C ALA A 57 -30.72 1.51 14.26
N GLN A 58 -30.27 1.75 15.49
CA GLN A 58 -31.15 2.00 16.63
C GLN A 58 -31.76 3.41 16.63
N PHE A 59 -30.96 4.44 16.31
CA PHE A 59 -31.37 5.84 16.47
C PHE A 59 -31.84 6.49 15.18
N GLN A 60 -31.29 6.10 14.03
CA GLN A 60 -31.73 6.55 12.69
C GLN A 60 -31.80 8.08 12.49
N THR A 61 -31.01 8.84 13.27
CA THR A 61 -30.88 10.29 13.15
C THR A 61 -29.62 10.68 12.39
N LEU A 62 -29.60 11.90 11.83
CA LEU A 62 -28.41 12.44 11.16
C LEU A 62 -27.15 12.38 12.05
N TRP A 63 -27.30 12.67 13.35
CA TRP A 63 -26.21 12.59 14.32
C TRP A 63 -25.74 11.15 14.57
N SER A 64 -26.67 10.20 14.67
CA SER A 64 -26.30 8.78 14.84
C SER A 64 -25.51 8.26 13.63
N TYR A 65 -25.87 8.68 12.41
CA TYR A 65 -25.13 8.33 11.22
C TYR A 65 -23.75 9.00 11.19
N ALA A 66 -23.64 10.27 11.57
CA ALA A 66 -22.36 10.96 11.65
C ALA A 66 -21.40 10.26 12.64
N ILE A 67 -21.90 9.89 13.83
CA ILE A 67 -21.12 9.14 14.83
C ILE A 67 -20.73 7.76 14.29
N ALA A 68 -21.65 7.04 13.67
CA ALA A 68 -21.37 5.73 13.08
C ALA A 68 -20.29 5.81 12.00
N ILE A 69 -20.33 6.81 11.12
CA ILE A 69 -19.31 7.05 10.09
C ILE A 69 -17.93 7.26 10.73
N LEU A 70 -17.84 8.06 11.79
CA LEU A 70 -16.56 8.29 12.47
C LEU A 70 -16.01 7.02 13.13
N ILE A 71 -16.87 6.26 13.82
CA ILE A 71 -16.47 5.01 14.47
C ILE A 71 -16.03 3.99 13.41
N ILE A 72 -16.89 3.70 12.43
CA ILE A 72 -16.63 2.70 11.39
C ILE A 72 -15.41 3.10 10.56
N GLY A 73 -15.32 4.35 10.10
CA GLY A 73 -14.19 4.82 9.31
C GLY A 73 -12.87 4.72 10.06
N ASN A 74 -12.86 5.03 11.35
CA ASN A 74 -11.68 4.87 12.18
C ASN A 74 -11.27 3.39 12.36
N ARG A 75 -12.24 2.48 12.54
CA ARG A 75 -11.95 1.03 12.62
C ARG A 75 -11.53 0.43 11.29
N GLN A 76 -12.10 0.89 10.18
CA GLN A 76 -11.65 0.51 8.83
C GLN A 76 -10.20 0.96 8.58
N TYR A 77 -9.82 2.14 9.05
CA TYR A 77 -8.43 2.60 8.99
C TYR A 77 -7.49 1.74 9.84
N ALA A 78 -7.91 1.33 11.05
CA ALA A 78 -7.14 0.41 11.89
C ALA A 78 -6.98 -0.97 11.22
N LEU A 79 -8.04 -1.52 10.62
CA LEU A 79 -7.96 -2.73 9.79
C LEU A 79 -7.00 -2.54 8.61
N PHE A 80 -6.99 -1.36 7.97
CA PHE A 80 -6.06 -1.08 6.87
C PHE A 80 -4.59 -1.12 7.31
N ILE A 81 -4.28 -0.66 8.53
CA ILE A 81 -2.94 -0.81 9.12
C ILE A 81 -2.60 -2.29 9.32
N LEU A 82 -3.52 -3.09 9.88
CA LEU A 82 -3.32 -4.54 9.99
C LEU A 82 -3.18 -5.22 8.63
N ALA A 83 -3.83 -4.69 7.60
CA ALA A 83 -3.76 -5.18 6.23
C ALA A 83 -2.34 -5.05 5.67
N HIS A 84 -1.71 -3.90 5.90
CA HIS A 84 -0.30 -3.67 5.58
C HIS A 84 0.61 -4.71 6.26
N ASP A 85 0.40 -4.97 7.55
CA ASP A 85 1.21 -5.94 8.29
C ASP A 85 0.99 -7.37 7.78
N ALA A 86 -0.24 -7.70 7.37
CA ALA A 86 -0.59 -8.98 6.78
C ALA A 86 0.06 -9.24 5.42
N ILE A 87 0.27 -8.19 4.61
CA ILE A 87 1.04 -8.27 3.35
C ILE A 87 2.46 -8.79 3.62
N HIS A 88 3.07 -8.32 4.72
CA HIS A 88 4.41 -8.73 5.16
C HIS A 88 4.43 -10.07 5.90
N GLY A 89 3.27 -10.65 6.19
CA GLY A 89 3.16 -11.90 6.94
C GLY A 89 3.30 -11.73 8.45
N ALA A 90 3.08 -10.52 8.97
CA ALA A 90 3.35 -10.17 10.35
C ALA A 90 2.16 -10.38 11.31
N LEU A 91 1.00 -10.87 10.85
CA LEU A 91 -0.13 -11.15 11.75
C LEU A 91 0.05 -12.48 12.51
N HIS A 92 0.65 -13.48 11.86
CA HIS A 92 0.76 -14.81 12.44
C HIS A 92 1.98 -15.60 11.88
N PRO A 93 2.73 -16.34 12.71
CA PRO A 93 3.88 -17.14 12.25
C PRO A 93 3.54 -18.19 11.19
N ASN A 94 2.37 -18.83 11.31
CA ASN A 94 1.81 -19.69 10.26
C ASN A 94 1.23 -18.84 9.13
N ARG A 95 1.88 -18.88 7.97
CA ARG A 95 1.51 -18.12 6.76
C ARG A 95 0.10 -18.40 6.26
N ARG A 96 -0.39 -19.64 6.35
CA ARG A 96 -1.78 -19.97 5.93
C ARG A 96 -2.78 -19.23 6.81
N LEU A 97 -2.55 -19.21 8.13
CA LEU A 97 -3.41 -18.49 9.06
C LEU A 97 -3.32 -16.97 8.85
N ASN A 98 -2.11 -16.41 8.68
CA ASN A 98 -1.94 -15.00 8.33
C ASN A 98 -2.79 -14.64 7.10
N ASP A 99 -2.65 -15.40 6.02
CA ASP A 99 -3.31 -15.07 4.76
C ASP A 99 -4.83 -15.31 4.84
N SER A 100 -5.30 -16.29 5.64
CA SER A 100 -6.73 -16.49 5.88
C SER A 100 -7.35 -15.35 6.69
N LEU A 101 -6.72 -14.91 7.78
CA LEU A 101 -7.16 -13.76 8.57
C LEU A 101 -7.22 -12.51 7.69
N ALA A 102 -6.16 -12.30 6.90
CA ALA A 102 -6.04 -11.17 6.00
C ALA A 102 -7.17 -11.16 4.95
N ARG A 103 -7.42 -12.26 4.25
CA ARG A 103 -8.46 -12.32 3.21
C ARG A 103 -9.86 -12.06 3.76
N TRP A 104 -10.20 -12.69 4.89
CA TRP A 104 -11.58 -12.71 5.35
C TRP A 104 -11.92 -11.61 6.34
N LEU A 105 -11.03 -11.33 7.29
CA LEU A 105 -11.33 -10.43 8.41
C LEU A 105 -10.72 -9.04 8.25
N VAL A 106 -9.76 -8.86 7.34
CA VAL A 106 -9.06 -7.58 7.18
C VAL A 106 -9.35 -6.96 5.81
N TYR A 107 -8.94 -7.61 4.72
CA TYR A 107 -9.16 -7.14 3.36
C TYR A 107 -10.61 -7.33 2.87
N GLY A 108 -11.24 -8.44 3.25
CA GLY A 108 -12.62 -8.79 2.90
C GLY A 108 -13.65 -7.67 3.13
N PRO A 109 -13.75 -7.08 4.34
CA PRO A 109 -14.71 -5.98 4.59
C PRO A 109 -14.45 -4.71 3.79
N MET A 110 -13.26 -4.57 3.20
CA MET A 110 -12.88 -3.46 2.33
C MET A 110 -12.96 -3.82 0.84
N PHE A 111 -13.48 -5.00 0.49
CA PHE A 111 -13.60 -5.52 -0.88
C PHE A 111 -12.27 -5.51 -1.66
N MET A 112 -11.17 -5.81 -0.96
CA MET A 112 -9.83 -5.82 -1.51
C MET A 112 -9.26 -7.24 -1.59
N ALA A 113 -8.38 -7.49 -2.58
CA ALA A 113 -7.72 -8.78 -2.75
C ALA A 113 -6.30 -8.75 -2.15
N LEU A 114 -6.00 -9.69 -1.26
CA LEU A 114 -4.70 -9.80 -0.58
C LEU A 114 -3.55 -9.94 -1.58
N GLU A 115 -3.72 -10.77 -2.61
CA GLU A 115 -2.68 -11.09 -3.59
C GLU A 115 -2.29 -9.87 -4.41
N ASP A 116 -3.28 -9.13 -4.91
CA ASP A 116 -3.07 -7.92 -5.70
C ASP A 116 -2.42 -6.82 -4.83
N ALA A 117 -2.93 -6.64 -3.61
CA ALA A 117 -2.38 -5.68 -2.65
C ALA A 117 -0.93 -6.03 -2.29
N ARG A 118 -0.64 -7.30 -1.97
CA ARG A 118 0.70 -7.79 -1.65
C ARG A 118 1.66 -7.62 -2.82
N HIS A 119 1.23 -7.96 -4.03
CA HIS A 119 2.07 -7.80 -5.22
C HIS A 119 2.44 -6.33 -5.44
N ASN A 120 1.46 -5.43 -5.45
CA ASN A 120 1.67 -3.99 -5.63
C ASN A 120 2.59 -3.41 -4.55
N HIS A 121 2.31 -3.72 -3.28
CA HIS A 121 3.01 -3.19 -2.12
C HIS A 121 4.48 -3.63 -2.04
N LEU A 122 4.76 -4.90 -2.36
CA LEU A 122 6.14 -5.39 -2.40
C LEU A 122 6.93 -4.79 -3.58
N GLN A 123 6.27 -4.52 -4.71
CA GLN A 123 6.90 -3.77 -5.81
C GLN A 123 7.18 -2.31 -5.44
N HIS A 124 6.26 -1.66 -4.71
CA HIS A 124 6.48 -0.33 -4.14
C HIS A 124 7.72 -0.32 -3.24
N HIS A 125 7.80 -1.20 -2.24
CA HIS A 125 8.97 -1.25 -1.35
C HIS A 125 10.28 -1.52 -2.08
N ARG A 126 10.27 -2.39 -3.10
CA ARG A 126 11.46 -2.70 -3.90
C ARG A 126 11.97 -1.51 -4.71
N HIS A 127 11.06 -0.67 -5.20
CA HIS A 127 11.38 0.43 -6.11
C HIS A 127 11.14 1.81 -5.50
N MET A 128 10.98 1.90 -4.17
CA MET A 128 10.60 3.11 -3.45
C MET A 128 11.39 4.32 -3.89
N GLY A 129 10.69 5.40 -4.27
CA GLY A 129 11.30 6.67 -4.66
C GLY A 129 11.91 6.70 -6.06
N THR A 130 11.97 5.57 -6.77
CA THR A 130 12.40 5.51 -8.18
C THR A 130 11.22 5.73 -9.14
N PRO A 131 11.46 5.98 -10.43
CA PRO A 131 10.40 6.02 -11.44
C PRO A 131 9.64 4.70 -11.61
N ALA A 132 10.22 3.57 -11.20
CA ALA A 132 9.61 2.25 -11.30
C ALA A 132 8.64 1.92 -10.14
N ASP A 133 8.51 2.81 -9.16
CA ASP A 133 7.57 2.64 -8.06
C ASP A 133 6.10 2.70 -8.55
N PRO A 134 5.31 1.61 -8.44
CA PRO A 134 3.92 1.60 -8.88
C PRO A 134 3.04 2.64 -8.16
N ASP A 135 3.45 3.05 -6.95
CA ASP A 135 2.71 3.97 -6.09
C ASP A 135 3.34 5.38 -6.08
N ARG A 136 4.30 5.66 -6.98
CA ARG A 136 4.97 6.97 -7.12
C ARG A 136 3.98 8.14 -7.14
N TYR A 137 2.90 7.98 -7.90
CA TYR A 137 1.88 9.01 -8.08
C TYR A 137 1.16 9.40 -6.77
N LEU A 138 1.23 8.58 -5.71
CA LEU A 138 0.62 8.88 -4.40
C LEU A 138 1.47 9.85 -3.58
N HIS A 139 2.81 9.79 -3.67
CA HIS A 139 3.71 10.57 -2.82
C HIS A 139 4.51 11.66 -3.57
N THR A 140 4.32 11.81 -4.89
CA THR A 140 4.76 13.00 -5.61
C THR A 140 3.76 14.15 -5.50
N PHE A 141 4.26 15.38 -5.62
CA PHE A 141 3.44 16.60 -5.73
C PHE A 141 2.89 16.84 -7.15
N GLU A 142 3.33 16.04 -8.12
CA GLU A 142 2.92 16.13 -9.51
C GLU A 142 1.39 15.99 -9.62
N GLY A 143 0.75 16.96 -10.27
CA GLY A 143 -0.72 16.99 -10.40
C GLY A 143 -1.49 17.35 -9.11
N LYS A 144 -0.82 17.82 -8.05
CA LYS A 144 -1.45 18.21 -6.76
C LYS A 144 -1.12 19.64 -6.31
N ASN A 145 -0.52 20.45 -7.18
CA ASN A 145 0.02 21.77 -6.86
C ASN A 145 -1.00 22.92 -6.92
N SER A 146 -2.28 22.65 -7.14
CA SER A 146 -3.35 23.65 -7.10
C SER A 146 -4.40 23.29 -6.04
N PRO A 147 -5.09 24.28 -5.43
CA PRO A 147 -6.11 24.01 -4.41
C PRO A 147 -7.18 23.02 -4.90
N LEU A 148 -7.67 23.17 -6.13
CA LEU A 148 -8.67 22.27 -6.70
C LEU A 148 -8.13 20.85 -6.90
N ALA A 149 -6.92 20.72 -7.48
CA ALA A 149 -6.33 19.40 -7.73
C ALA A 149 -6.03 18.67 -6.41
N PHE A 150 -5.59 19.40 -5.39
CA PHE A 150 -5.39 18.87 -4.06
C PHE A 150 -6.71 18.42 -3.41
N LEU A 151 -7.79 19.20 -3.51
CA LEU A 151 -9.12 18.81 -3.01
C LEU A 151 -9.67 17.58 -3.73
N LEU A 152 -9.52 17.50 -5.05
CA LEU A 152 -9.91 16.32 -5.84
C LEU A 152 -9.08 15.07 -5.48
N TYR A 153 -7.81 15.25 -5.12
CA TYR A 153 -6.98 14.17 -4.60
C TYR A 153 -7.43 13.70 -3.22
N CYS A 154 -7.63 14.62 -2.27
CA CYS A 154 -8.04 14.31 -0.89
C CYS A 154 -9.43 13.68 -0.81
N SER A 155 -10.34 14.06 -1.72
CA SER A 155 -11.66 13.42 -1.85
C SER A 155 -11.61 12.06 -2.55
N GLY A 156 -10.46 11.66 -3.11
CA GLY A 156 -10.31 10.45 -3.90
C GLY A 156 -10.94 10.51 -5.30
N LEU A 157 -11.59 11.61 -5.67
CA LEU A 157 -12.25 11.77 -6.96
C LEU A 157 -11.25 11.73 -8.12
N ALA A 158 -10.05 12.29 -7.91
CA ALA A 158 -8.97 12.29 -8.91
C ALA A 158 -8.43 10.88 -9.21
N THR A 159 -8.57 9.94 -8.27
CA THR A 159 -8.04 8.57 -8.40
C THR A 159 -9.12 7.54 -8.67
N PHE A 160 -10.40 7.86 -8.42
CA PHE A 160 -11.55 6.97 -8.56
C PHE A 160 -11.57 6.22 -9.91
N GLY A 161 -11.43 6.93 -11.03
CA GLY A 161 -11.45 6.31 -12.36
C GLY A 161 -10.31 5.30 -12.58
N LYS A 162 -9.10 5.62 -12.11
CA LYS A 162 -7.94 4.71 -12.20
C LYS A 162 -8.15 3.47 -11.32
N THR A 163 -8.70 3.66 -10.13
CA THR A 163 -9.02 2.56 -9.19
C THR A 163 -10.07 1.63 -9.78
N VAL A 164 -11.19 2.16 -10.29
CA VAL A 164 -12.26 1.39 -10.93
C VAL A 164 -11.72 0.58 -12.13
N LEU A 165 -10.91 1.20 -12.98
CA LEU A 165 -10.30 0.50 -14.12
C LEU A 165 -9.32 -0.60 -13.65
N LYS A 166 -8.55 -0.38 -12.58
CA LYS A 166 -7.59 -1.35 -12.05
C LYS A 166 -8.27 -2.60 -11.49
N VAL A 167 -9.43 -2.46 -10.85
CA VAL A 167 -10.15 -3.56 -10.20
C VAL A 167 -11.21 -4.24 -11.09
N THR A 168 -11.50 -3.68 -12.28
CA THR A 168 -12.43 -4.27 -13.23
C THR A 168 -11.72 -5.01 -14.37
N PRO A 169 -12.39 -5.97 -15.05
CA PRO A 169 -11.81 -6.68 -16.20
C PRO A 169 -11.35 -5.74 -17.34
N PHE A 170 -11.94 -4.56 -17.43
CA PHE A 170 -11.66 -3.56 -18.46
C PHE A 170 -10.22 -3.01 -18.40
N GLY A 171 -9.63 -2.84 -17.22
CA GLY A 171 -8.23 -2.40 -17.11
C GLY A 171 -7.23 -3.45 -17.61
N ARG A 172 -7.51 -4.74 -17.41
CA ARG A 172 -6.64 -5.83 -17.90
C ARG A 172 -6.68 -5.97 -19.42
N MET A 173 -7.80 -5.63 -20.07
CA MET A 173 -7.91 -5.66 -21.54
C MET A 173 -7.08 -4.57 -22.22
N ASN A 174 -6.98 -3.38 -21.63
CA ASN A 174 -6.21 -2.27 -22.19
C ASN A 174 -4.69 -2.55 -22.20
N MET A 175 -4.17 -3.26 -21.17
CA MET A 175 -2.76 -3.66 -21.11
C MET A 175 -2.41 -4.80 -22.08
N ARG A 176 -3.32 -5.75 -22.33
CA ARG A 176 -3.12 -6.79 -23.36
C ARG A 176 -3.16 -6.23 -24.79
N GLY A 177 -3.99 -5.22 -25.05
CA GLY A 177 -4.04 -4.54 -26.34
C GLY A 177 -2.76 -3.76 -26.68
N MET A 178 -2.09 -3.16 -25.69
CA MET A 178 -0.80 -2.49 -25.89
C MET A 178 0.34 -3.49 -26.14
N ASN A 179 0.36 -4.63 -25.44
CA ASN A 179 1.41 -5.65 -25.61
C ASN A 179 1.32 -6.37 -26.98
N MET A 180 0.12 -6.50 -27.57
CA MET A 180 -0.03 -7.07 -28.92
C MET A 180 0.31 -6.10 -30.05
N ARG A 181 0.30 -4.77 -29.82
CA ARG A 181 0.74 -3.78 -30.82
C ARG A 181 2.26 -3.64 -30.91
N GLY A 182 3.02 -4.07 -29.88
CA GLY A 182 4.48 -4.08 -29.88
C GLY A 182 5.13 -5.30 -30.54
N MET A 183 4.35 -6.30 -30.96
CA MET A 183 4.85 -7.59 -31.45
C MET A 183 4.88 -7.73 -32.97
N ASN A 184 4.59 -6.67 -33.73
CA ASN A 184 4.49 -6.74 -35.19
C ASN A 184 5.52 -5.86 -35.94
N MET A 185 6.78 -5.86 -35.51
CA MET A 185 7.93 -5.29 -36.25
C MET A 185 9.19 -6.17 -36.09
N ARG A 186 9.07 -7.47 -36.35
CA ARG A 186 10.22 -8.35 -36.68
C ARG A 186 9.84 -9.24 -37.85
N GLY A 187 9.93 -8.68 -39.04
CA GLY A 187 9.86 -9.41 -40.30
C GLY A 187 10.48 -8.55 -41.39
N MET A 188 11.40 -9.14 -42.17
CA MET A 188 12.20 -8.58 -43.27
C MET A 188 13.52 -7.92 -42.81
N SER A 189 14.71 -8.24 -43.33
CA SER A 189 15.16 -9.20 -44.33
C SER A 189 16.69 -9.37 -44.21
N ASN A 190 17.20 -10.56 -44.54
CA ASN A 190 18.62 -10.84 -44.77
C ASN A 190 19.24 -9.95 -45.86
N SER A 191 20.46 -9.46 -45.65
CA SER A 191 21.48 -9.35 -46.71
C SER A 191 22.89 -9.17 -46.13
N THR A 192 23.64 -10.27 -46.10
CA THR A 192 25.10 -10.26 -46.06
C THR A 192 25.66 -9.88 -47.43
N PRO A 193 26.70 -9.04 -47.53
CA PRO A 193 27.61 -9.06 -48.67
C PRO A 193 28.92 -9.76 -48.28
N LYS A 194 29.27 -10.79 -49.06
CA LYS A 194 30.64 -11.33 -49.15
C LYS A 194 31.41 -10.59 -50.25
N THR A 195 32.74 -10.65 -50.13
CA THR A 195 33.81 -10.32 -51.10
C THR A 195 34.22 -8.84 -51.13
N GLY A 196 35.50 -8.44 -51.15
CA GLY A 196 36.77 -9.16 -51.16
C GLY A 196 37.83 -8.29 -51.86
N SER A 197 38.99 -8.10 -51.23
CA SER A 197 40.34 -7.91 -51.83
C SER A 197 41.35 -7.71 -50.71
#